data_AF-A0A0M8SUA4-F1
#
_entry.id   AF-A0A0M8SUA4-F1
#
_cell.length_a   1.000
_cell.length_b   1.000
_cell.length_c   1.000
_cell.angle_alpha   90.00
_cell.angle_beta   90.00
_cell.angle_gamma   90.00
#
_symmetry.space_group_name_H-M   'P 1'
#
loop_
_entity.id
_entity.type
_entity.pdbx_description
1 polymer ?
#
loop_
_entity_poly.entity_id
_entity_poly.type
_entity_poly.pdbx_seq_one_letter_code
_entity_poly.pdbx_strand_id
1 'polypeptide(L)' 'LGAPPGRRLGEIASDTPYHSGKHKRHGINIQVRTDPYGRLLWASPALPGSTHDPTAARVHEITDAPAAA' A
#
# COMPACT_ATOMS: atom_id res chain seq x y z
N LEU A 1 36.02 18.46 8.44
CA LEU A 1 35.57 17.39 7.52
C LEU A 1 34.79 16.37 8.34
N GLY A 2 33.46 16.39 8.28
CA GLY A 2 32.61 15.45 9.03
C GLY A 2 31.19 15.56 8.51
N ALA A 3 30.72 14.52 7.81
CA ALA A 3 29.36 14.48 7.29
C ALA A 3 28.34 14.32 8.45
N PRO A 4 27.17 14.97 8.41
CA PRO A 4 26.16 14.81 9.45
C PRO A 4 25.53 13.40 9.39
N PRO A 5 25.12 12.83 10.54
CA PRO A 5 24.49 11.51 10.58
C PRO A 5 23.08 11.58 9.97
N GLY A 6 22.79 10.64 9.08
CA GLY A 6 21.43 10.42 8.58
C GLY A 6 21.14 11.01 7.21
N ARG A 7 21.91 10.60 6.18
CA ARG A 7 21.39 10.68 4.81
C ARG A 7 20.34 9.58 4.64
N ARG A 8 19.09 9.93 4.94
CA ARG A 8 17.91 9.12 4.67
C ARG A 8 17.91 8.79 3.17
N LEU A 9 17.78 7.51 2.82
CA LEU A 9 17.55 7.08 1.44
C LEU A 9 16.28 7.78 0.95
N GLY A 10 16.42 8.84 0.17
CA GLY A 10 15.27 9.69 -0.13
C GLY A 10 15.65 10.98 -0.83
N GLU A 11 16.53 10.90 -1.82
CA GLU A 11 16.72 12.00 -2.75
C GLU A 11 16.83 11.43 -4.15
N ILE A 12 15.68 11.22 -4.80
CA ILE A 12 15.36 11.72 -6.15
C ILE A 12 13.83 11.84 -6.21
N ALA A 13 13.32 13.05 -6.43
CA ALA A 13 11.92 13.28 -6.75
C ALA A 13 11.61 12.70 -8.13
N SER A 14 11.14 11.46 -8.13
CA SER A 14 10.43 10.83 -9.23
C SER A 14 9.02 10.53 -8.71
N ASP A 15 8.13 10.07 -9.58
CA ASP A 15 6.78 9.59 -9.24
C ASP A 15 6.81 8.27 -8.42
N THR A 16 7.85 8.13 -7.60
CA THR A 16 8.26 7.05 -6.71
C THR A 16 7.14 6.47 -5.85
N PRO A 17 6.19 7.23 -5.26
CA PRO A 17 5.13 6.61 -4.47
C PRO A 17 4.30 5.61 -5.27
N TYR A 18 4.20 5.75 -6.60
CA TYR A 18 3.41 4.84 -7.41
C TYR A 18 4.22 3.69 -8.01
N HIS A 19 5.54 3.69 -7.83
CA HIS A 19 6.42 2.67 -8.37
C HIS A 19 6.66 1.56 -7.35
N SER A 20 6.09 0.38 -7.56
CA SER A 20 6.37 -0.79 -6.72
C SER A 20 7.61 -1.52 -7.25
N GLY A 21 8.56 -1.91 -6.39
CA GLY A 21 9.79 -2.58 -6.85
C GLY A 21 9.56 -3.87 -7.67
N LYS A 22 8.36 -4.45 -7.59
CA LYS A 22 7.88 -5.62 -8.33
C LYS A 22 7.49 -5.30 -9.78
N HIS A 23 6.90 -4.13 -10.03
CA HIS A 23 6.44 -3.72 -11.34
C HIS A 23 7.03 -2.36 -11.66
N LYS A 24 7.89 -2.28 -12.67
CA LYS A 24 8.65 -1.06 -13.03
C LYS A 24 7.79 0.03 -13.70
N ARG A 25 6.53 0.17 -13.28
CA ARG A 25 5.51 1.09 -13.81
C ARG A 25 4.75 1.72 -12.64
N HIS A 26 4.23 2.92 -12.89
CA HIS A 26 3.29 3.59 -11.99
C HIS A 26 2.06 2.69 -11.78
N GLY A 27 1.67 2.46 -10.53
CA GLY A 27 0.55 1.61 -10.15
C GLY A 27 -0.14 2.11 -8.90
N ILE A 28 -1.32 1.56 -8.63
CA ILE A 28 -2.12 1.82 -7.43
C ILE A 28 -2.35 0.52 -6.66
N ASN A 29 -2.53 0.63 -5.36
CA ASN A 29 -2.95 -0.47 -4.49
C ASN A 29 -4.39 -0.21 -4.01
N ILE A 30 -5.29 -1.17 -4.25
CA ILE A 30 -6.68 -1.14 -3.80
C ILE A 30 -6.93 -2.44 -3.05
N GLN A 31 -7.54 -2.35 -1.88
CA GLN A 31 -7.98 -3.50 -1.11
C GLN A 31 -9.47 -3.73 -1.33
N VAL A 32 -9.86 -4.99 -1.48
CA VAL A 32 -11.24 -5.39 -1.82
C VAL A 32 -11.71 -6.45 -0.84
N ARG A 33 -12.94 -6.27 -0.33
CA ARG A 33 -13.63 -7.30 0.48
C ARG A 33 -14.76 -7.89 -0.35
N THR A 34 -14.80 -9.21 -0.43
CA THR A 34 -15.86 -9.96 -1.09
C THR A 34 -16.55 -10.91 -0.12
N ASP A 35 -17.76 -11.34 -0.45
CA ASP A 35 -18.35 -12.51 0.19
C ASP A 35 -17.68 -13.81 -0.31
N PRO A 36 -17.98 -14.97 0.30
CA PRO A 36 -17.42 -16.26 -0.15
C PRO A 36 -17.82 -16.68 -1.57
N TYR A 37 -18.82 -16.05 -2.16
CA TYR A 37 -19.30 -16.32 -3.52
C TYR A 37 -18.73 -15.33 -4.56
N GLY A 38 -17.82 -14.44 -4.14
CA GLY A 38 -17.16 -13.47 -5.00
C GLY A 38 -17.94 -12.18 -5.24
N ARG A 39 -19.03 -11.92 -4.50
CA ARG A 39 -19.75 -10.63 -4.57
C ARG A 39 -18.93 -9.55 -3.89
N LEU A 40 -18.71 -8.44 -4.58
CA LEU A 40 -18.02 -7.27 -4.05
C LEU A 40 -18.85 -6.63 -2.92
N LEU A 41 -18.28 -6.57 -1.72
CA LEU A 41 -18.91 -5.94 -0.55
C LEU A 41 -18.37 -4.52 -0.33
N TRP A 42 -17.09 -4.31 -0.59
CA TRP A 42 -16.42 -3.03 -0.37
C TRP A 42 -15.09 -2.94 -1.14
N ALA A 43 -14.70 -1.72 -1.52
CA ALA A 43 -13.41 -1.40 -2.10
C ALA A 43 -12.82 -0.16 -1.44
N SER A 44 -11.50 -0.18 -1.21
CA SER A 44 -10.79 0.94 -0.57
C SER A 44 -10.60 2.12 -1.52
N PRO A 45 -10.40 3.33 -0.97
CA PRO A 45 -9.71 4.40 -1.71
C PRO A 45 -8.35 3.90 -2.21
N ALA A 46 -7.92 4.39 -3.37
CA ALA A 46 -6.65 4.00 -3.96
C ALA A 46 -5.47 4.54 -3.15
N LEU A 47 -4.47 3.68 -2.92
CA LEU A 47 -3.17 4.06 -2.39
C LEU A 47 -2.10 3.99 -3.49
N PRO A 48 -0.97 4.68 -3.31
CA PRO A 48 0.14 4.55 -4.24
C PRO A 48 0.64 3.10 -4.35
N GLY A 49 1.04 2.67 -5.54
CA GLY A 49 1.47 1.29 -5.81
C GLY A 49 2.71 0.85 -5.04
N SER A 50 3.50 1.77 -4.50
CA SER A 50 4.59 1.44 -3.58
C SER A 50 4.11 1.06 -2.18
N THR A 51 2.83 1.27 -1.85
CA THR A 51 2.26 0.90 -0.54
C THR A 51 2.13 -0.62 -0.45
N HIS A 52 2.84 -1.20 0.53
CA HIS A 52 2.82 -2.62 0.82
C HIS A 52 1.47 -3.05 1.42
N ASP A 53 0.99 -4.25 1.11
CA ASP A 53 -0.36 -4.71 1.46
C ASP A 53 -0.64 -4.69 2.98
N PRO A 54 0.24 -5.16 3.88
CA PRO A 54 0.09 -4.97 5.33
C PRO A 54 -0.06 -3.51 5.77
N THR A 55 0.55 -2.56 5.07
CA THR A 55 0.38 -1.13 5.36
C THR A 55 -0.97 -0.66 4.84
N ALA A 56 -1.37 -1.04 3.63
CA ALA A 56 -2.69 -0.72 3.08
C ALA A 56 -3.82 -1.27 3.96
N ALA A 57 -3.69 -2.51 4.45
CA ALA A 57 -4.64 -3.15 5.34
C ALA A 57 -4.78 -2.41 6.68
N ARG A 58 -3.69 -1.86 7.23
CA ARG A 58 -3.75 -1.04 8.47
C ARG A 58 -4.37 0.33 8.21
N VAL A 59 -4.01 0.99 7.11
CA VAL A 59 -4.58 2.30 6.71
C VAL A 59 -6.10 2.21 6.50
N HIS A 60 -6.57 1.07 6.03
CA HIS A 60 -7.97 0.81 5.77
C HIS A 60 -8.66 -0.03 6.87
N GLU A 61 -7.97 -0.29 7.98
CA GLU A 61 -8.53 -1.01 9.14
C GLU A 61 -9.11 -2.40 8.80
N ILE A 62 -8.52 -3.09 7.82
CA ILE A 62 -8.91 -4.44 7.34
C ILE A 62 -8.20 -5.55 8.13
N THR A 63 -7.57 -5.21 9.26
CA THR A 63 -6.67 -6.16 9.96
C THR A 63 -7.44 -7.10 10.90
N ASP A 64 -8.72 -6.85 11.14
CA ASP A 64 -9.54 -7.71 11.97
C ASP A 64 -9.97 -8.98 11.23
N ALA A 65 -9.84 -10.11 11.92
CA ALA A 65 -10.46 -11.36 11.49
C ALA A 65 -11.98 -11.14 11.34
N PRO A 66 -12.64 -11.73 10.32
CA PRO A 66 -14.09 -11.65 10.23
C PRO A 66 -14.69 -12.16 11.55
N ALA A 67 -15.58 -11.37 12.15
CA ALA A 67 -16.33 -11.82 13.31
C ALA A 67 -16.98 -13.16 12.97
N ALA A 68 -16.65 -14.20 13.75
CA ALA A 68 -17.30 -15.50 13.62
C ALA A 68 -18.81 -15.28 13.81
N ALA A 69 -19.60 -15.71 12.82
CA ALA A 69 -21.05 -15.67 12.87
C ALA A 69 -21.59 -16.75 13.82
#